data_AF-W1YR04-F1
#
_entry.id   AF-W1YR04-F1
#
_cell.length_a   1.000
_cell.length_b   1.000
_cell.length_c   1.000
_cell.angle_alpha   90.00
_cell.angle_beta   90.00
_cell.angle_gamma   90.00
#
_symmetry.space_group_name_H-M   'P 1'
#
loop_
_entity.id
_entity.type
_entity.pdbx_description
1 polymer ?
#
loop_
_entity_poly.entity_id
_entity_poly.type
_entity_poly.pdbx_seq_one_letter_code
_entity_poly.pdbx_strand_id
1 'polypeptide(L)' 'RLLGAGDDGEEWFAMTLKNDKKDELLVEDVWEELSEYIVRIEIIDFEEGK' A
#
# COMPACT_ATOMS: atom_id res chain seq x y z
N ARG A 1 -15.92 0.44 5.68
CA ARG A 1 -15.31 1.60 6.37
C ARG A 1 -13.91 1.66 5.79
N LEU A 2 -13.60 2.65 4.96
CA LEU A 2 -12.25 2.86 4.44
C LEU A 2 -11.38 3.25 5.64
N LEU A 3 -10.22 2.62 5.81
CA LEU A 3 -9.31 2.95 6.92
C LEU A 3 -8.89 4.43 6.86
N GLY A 4 -8.78 5.01 5.66
CA GLY A 4 -8.47 6.43 5.48
C GLY A 4 -9.62 7.44 5.65
N ALA A 5 -10.85 7.01 5.95
CA ALA A 5 -12.01 7.92 6.03
C ALA A 5 -12.30 8.45 7.45
N GLY A 6 -11.55 8.03 8.46
CA GLY A 6 -11.63 8.56 9.81
C GLY A 6 -10.22 8.76 10.32
N ASP A 7 -9.77 10.00 10.36
CA ASP A 7 -8.47 10.43 10.90
C ASP A 7 -8.39 10.12 12.41
N ASP A 8 -8.07 8.88 12.75
CA ASP A 8 -7.58 8.48 14.06
C ASP A 8 -6.06 8.69 14.20
N GLY A 9 -5.42 9.28 13.19
CA GLY A 9 -3.99 9.58 13.16
C GLY A 9 -3.10 8.38 12.87
N GLU A 10 -3.67 7.21 12.62
CA GLU A 10 -2.92 6.02 12.26
C GLU A 10 -2.46 6.13 10.80
N GLU A 11 -1.14 6.00 10.58
CA GLU A 11 -0.62 5.95 9.24
C GLU A 11 -1.14 4.65 8.58
N TRP A 12 -1.81 4.78 7.43
CA TRP A 12 -2.33 3.67 6.64
C TRP A 12 -1.79 3.71 5.21
N PHE A 13 -1.89 2.59 4.51
CA PHE A 13 -1.56 2.50 3.09
C PHE A 13 -2.64 1.75 2.32
N ALA A 14 -2.69 2.04 1.02
CA ALA A 14 -3.36 1.19 0.05
C ALA A 14 -2.37 0.78 -1.03
N MET A 15 -2.38 -0.49 -1.40
CA MET A 15 -1.59 -0.99 -2.53
C MET A 15 -2.42 -1.93 -3.40
N THR A 16 -2.08 -1.96 -4.68
CA THR A 16 -2.65 -2.92 -5.63
C THR A 16 -1.59 -3.95 -5.97
N LEU A 17 -1.80 -5.19 -5.55
CA LEU A 17 -0.96 -6.34 -5.92
C LEU A 17 -1.43 -6.90 -7.27
N LYS A 18 -0.48 -7.17 -8.16
CA LYS A 18 -0.75 -7.76 -9.48
C LYS A 18 0.03 -9.06 -9.66
N ASN A 19 -0.65 -10.11 -10.12
CA ASN A 19 0.02 -11.36 -10.49
C ASN A 19 0.38 -11.42 -11.99
N ASP A 20 1.02 -12.50 -12.40
CA ASP A 20 1.40 -12.80 -13.80
C ASP A 20 0.21 -12.92 -14.76
N LYS A 21 -0.99 -13.21 -14.22
CA LYS A 21 -2.26 -13.26 -14.95
C LYS A 21 -2.96 -11.92 -15.05
N LYS A 22 -2.37 -10.86 -14.51
CA LYS A 22 -2.96 -9.50 -14.38
C LYS A 22 -4.17 -9.43 -13.46
N ASP A 23 -4.36 -10.42 -12.59
CA ASP A 23 -5.36 -10.30 -11.53
C ASP A 23 -4.86 -9.24 -10.54
N GLU A 24 -5.80 -8.41 -10.06
CA GLU A 24 -5.50 -7.31 -9.15
C GLU A 24 -6.15 -7.57 -7.79
N LEU A 25 -5.40 -7.33 -6.72
CA LEU A 25 -5.89 -7.37 -5.34
C LEU A 25 -5.60 -6.03 -4.67
N LEU A 26 -6.66 -5.33 -4.26
CA LEU A 26 -6.54 -4.14 -3.41
C LEU A 26 -6.31 -4.57 -1.96
N VAL A 27 -5.26 -4.04 -1.36
CA VAL A 27 -4.91 -4.21 0.06
C VAL A 27 -4.96 -2.84 0.72
N GLU A 28 -5.69 -2.74 1.83
CA GLU A 28 -5.73 -1.57 2.71
C GLU A 28 -5.36 -2.06 4.12
N ASP A 29 -4.33 -1.48 4.73
CA ASP A 29 -3.88 -1.85 6.07
C ASP A 29 -3.11 -0.71 6.76
N VAL A 30 -2.69 -0.92 8.01
CA VAL A 30 -1.87 0.02 8.80
C VAL A 30 -0.36 -0.23 8.60
N TRP A 31 0.45 0.84 8.64
CA TRP A 31 1.90 0.71 8.43
C TRP A 31 2.61 -0.08 9.54
N GLU A 32 2.11 -0.04 10.77
CA GLU A 32 2.70 -0.79 11.90
C GLU A 32 2.81 -2.28 11.58
N GLU A 33 1.71 -2.89 11.11
CA GLU A 33 1.66 -4.30 10.70
C GLU A 33 2.57 -4.56 9.49
N LEU A 34 2.59 -3.64 8.52
CA LEU A 34 3.38 -3.81 7.30
C LEU A 34 4.90 -3.86 7.57
N SER A 35 5.36 -3.09 8.57
CA SER A 35 6.77 -2.98 8.91
C SER A 35 7.42 -4.32 9.29
N GLU A 36 6.63 -5.26 9.83
CA GLU A 36 7.09 -6.59 10.22
C GLU A 36 7.20 -7.58 9.04
N TYR A 37 6.47 -7.34 7.95
CA TYR A 37 6.40 -8.24 6.79
C TYR A 37 7.20 -7.74 5.57
N ILE A 38 7.59 -6.47 5.54
CA ILE A 38 8.36 -5.92 4.43
C ILE A 38 9.81 -6.39 4.48
N VAL A 39 10.15 -7.31 3.57
CA VAL A 39 11.55 -7.71 3.33
C VAL A 39 12.30 -6.66 2.49
N ARG A 40 11.58 -5.96 1.58
CA ARG A 40 12.12 -4.90 0.72
C ARG A 40 11.00 -4.08 0.08
N ILE A 41 11.19 -2.76 0.02
CA ILE A 41 10.46 -1.85 -0.88
C ILE A 41 11.42 -1.48 -2.02
N GLU A 42 10.95 -1.63 -3.26
CA GLU A 42 11.68 -1.20 -4.46
C GLU A 42 10.77 -0.32 -5.32
N ILE A 43 11.20 0.92 -5.55
CA ILE A 43 10.51 1.84 -6.44
C ILE A 43 10.98 1.51 -7.86
N ILE A 44 10.13 0.78 -8.60
CA ILE A 44 10.42 0.36 -9.97
C ILE A 44 10.12 1.45 -11.01
N ASP A 45 9.33 2.45 -10.64
CA ASP A 45 8.97 3.57 -11.49
C ASP A 45 8.59 4.78 -10.62
N PHE A 46 9.01 5.97 -11.04
CA PHE A 46 8.73 7.23 -10.37
C PHE A 46 8.61 8.34 -11.42
N GLU A 47 7.40 8.85 -11.59
CA GLU A 47 7.14 9.97 -12.48
C GLU A 47 7.09 11.26 -11.66
N GLU A 48 8.11 12.11 -11.82
CA GLU A 48 8.16 13.41 -11.16
C GLU A 48 7.16 14.35 -11.85
N GLY A 49 6.11 14.76 -11.11
CA GLY A 49 5.14 15.73 -11.59
C GLY A 49 5.81 17.09 -11.83
N LYS A 50 5.62 17.65 -13.03
CA LYS A 50 6.09 19.00 -13.40
C LYS A 50 5.42 20.11 -12.61
#